data_AF-A0A6A6VPT8-F1
#
_entry.id   AF-A0A6A6VPT8-F1
#
_cell.length_a   1.000
_cell.length_b   1.000
_cell.length_c   1.000
_cell.angle_alpha   90.00
_cell.angle_beta   90.00
_cell.angle_gamma   90.00
#
_symmetry.space_group_name_H-M   'P 1'
#
loop_
_entity.id
_entity.type
_entity.pdbx_description
1 polymer ?
#
loop_
_entity_poly.entity_id
_entity_poly.type
_entity_poly.pdbx_seq_one_letter_code
_entity_poly.pdbx_strand_id
1 'polypeptide(L)'
;DREVQEFVVHQEMLTKRSEFSRRAMNGNWAATDTRVITLDDIEPLNFQIYANLVYTNLIAIDQEDEEYLDTWAGVFVVAERLQDVQAKIIFVAAFHKKFTVPDSRIVTEVYEGTVKGNKMRRYMVDLYCAKSPKRLKAYFEEDDPDYYCHDFLFGLILAARSPVNAKRKWKVHDVQEYMESIEQPAQLSDQTQEHPGQ
;
A
#
# COMPACT_ATOMS: atom_id res chain seq x y z
N ASP A 1 -24.33 -2.02 11.76
CA ASP A 1 -24.54 -0.93 10.80
C ASP A 1 -23.18 -0.44 10.34
N ARG A 2 -22.94 -0.33 9.02
CA ARG A 2 -21.70 0.27 8.52
C ARG A 2 -21.80 1.78 8.74
N GLU A 3 -20.81 2.37 9.40
CA GLU A 3 -20.76 3.81 9.65
C GLU A 3 -20.40 4.55 8.35
N VAL A 4 -21.26 5.49 7.94
CA VAL A 4 -21.00 6.35 6.78
C VAL A 4 -20.50 7.69 7.30
N GLN A 5 -19.33 8.11 6.82
CA GLN A 5 -18.72 9.38 7.20
C GLN A 5 -18.35 10.20 5.95
N GLU A 6 -18.67 11.49 5.99
CA GLU A 6 -18.34 12.42 4.92
C GLU A 6 -16.99 13.10 5.18
N PHE A 7 -16.16 13.18 4.14
CA PHE A 7 -14.87 13.85 4.18
C PHE A 7 -14.79 14.92 3.09
N VAL A 8 -14.52 16.16 3.49
CA VAL A 8 -14.27 17.26 2.56
C VAL A 8 -12.77 17.41 2.34
N VAL A 9 -12.32 17.17 1.12
CA VAL A 9 -10.91 17.22 0.73
C VAL A 9 -10.69 18.08 -0.50
N HIS A 10 -9.52 18.71 -0.60
CA HIS A 10 -9.13 19.49 -1.76
C HIS A 10 -8.91 18.56 -2.96
N GLN A 11 -9.71 18.75 -4.02
CA GLN A 11 -9.63 17.95 -5.25
C GLN A 11 -8.19 17.84 -5.78
N GLU A 12 -7.44 18.94 -5.77
CA GLU A 12 -6.05 18.96 -6.24
C GLU A 12 -5.14 18.01 -5.46
N MET A 13 -5.37 17.84 -4.15
CA MET A 13 -4.52 16.98 -3.32
C MET A 13 -4.67 15.51 -3.71
N LEU A 14 -5.91 15.08 -3.97
CA LEU A 14 -6.17 13.71 -4.43
C LEU A 14 -5.77 13.51 -5.88
N THR A 15 -6.19 14.39 -6.80
CA THR A 15 -5.97 14.20 -8.26
C THR A 15 -4.51 14.29 -8.68
N LYS A 16 -3.65 14.99 -7.92
CA LYS A 16 -2.19 15.02 -8.14
C LYS A 16 -1.53 13.65 -7.88
N ARG A 17 -2.07 12.86 -6.96
CA ARG A 17 -1.42 11.62 -6.47
C ARG A 17 -2.14 10.33 -6.86
N SER A 18 -3.47 10.36 -6.80
CA SER A 18 -4.36 9.22 -7.05
C SER A 18 -4.85 9.25 -8.49
N GLU A 19 -4.41 8.27 -9.28
CA GLU A 19 -4.89 8.09 -10.66
C GLU A 19 -6.39 7.80 -10.69
N PHE A 20 -6.90 7.05 -9.71
CA PHE A 20 -8.33 6.84 -9.50
C PHE A 20 -9.08 8.17 -9.37
N SER A 21 -8.63 9.05 -8.45
CA SER A 21 -9.27 10.34 -8.20
C SER A 21 -9.17 11.25 -9.42
N ARG A 22 -8.03 11.24 -10.12
CA ARG A 22 -7.85 12.01 -11.37
C ARG A 22 -8.87 11.59 -12.43
N ARG A 23 -9.13 10.29 -12.59
CA ARG A 23 -10.12 9.78 -13.54
C ARG A 23 -11.55 10.07 -13.09
N ALA A 24 -11.85 9.89 -11.80
CA ALA A 24 -13.17 10.13 -11.24
C ALA A 24 -13.60 11.61 -11.37
N MET A 25 -12.66 12.55 -11.29
CA MET A 25 -12.93 13.99 -11.33
C MET A 25 -12.80 14.64 -12.71
N ASN A 26 -12.21 13.97 -13.70
CA ASN A 26 -12.00 14.50 -15.05
C ASN A 26 -12.67 13.66 -16.15
N GLY A 27 -13.50 12.68 -15.79
CA GLY A 27 -14.15 11.76 -16.73
C GLY A 27 -15.64 12.03 -16.90
N ASN A 28 -16.33 11.19 -17.68
CA ASN A 28 -17.79 11.20 -17.79
C ASN A 28 -18.47 10.45 -16.62
N TRP A 29 -17.92 10.56 -15.42
CA TRP A 29 -18.40 9.83 -14.24
C TRP A 29 -19.38 10.71 -13.45
N ALA A 30 -20.38 10.11 -12.80
CA ALA A 30 -21.35 10.85 -11.98
C ALA A 30 -20.68 11.74 -10.91
N ALA A 31 -19.50 11.33 -10.42
CA ALA A 31 -18.66 12.09 -9.50
C ALA A 31 -18.17 13.43 -10.06
N THR A 32 -18.12 13.62 -11.38
CA THR A 32 -17.72 14.89 -11.99
C THR A 32 -18.79 15.97 -11.83
N ASP A 33 -20.08 15.58 -11.90
CA ASP A 33 -21.21 16.49 -11.72
C ASP A 33 -21.49 16.76 -10.23
N THR A 34 -21.42 15.73 -9.40
CA THR A 34 -21.72 15.84 -7.96
C THR A 34 -20.51 16.25 -7.11
N ARG A 35 -19.29 16.04 -7.61
CA ARG A 35 -18.03 16.13 -6.86
C ARG A 35 -17.99 15.22 -5.62
N VAL A 36 -18.74 14.12 -5.66
CA VAL A 36 -18.79 13.12 -4.59
C VAL A 36 -18.26 11.79 -5.10
N ILE A 37 -17.33 11.20 -4.35
CA ILE A 37 -16.81 9.84 -4.57
C ILE A 37 -17.26 8.99 -3.39
N THR A 38 -18.01 7.93 -3.67
CA THR A 38 -18.44 6.95 -2.67
C THR A 38 -17.46 5.78 -2.62
N LEU A 39 -17.07 5.37 -1.40
CA LEU A 39 -16.12 4.28 -1.13
C LEU A 39 -16.77 3.29 -0.15
N ASP A 40 -17.55 2.33 -0.66
CA ASP A 40 -18.43 1.46 0.14
C ASP A 40 -17.70 0.34 0.91
N ASP A 41 -16.43 0.11 0.58
CA ASP A 41 -15.56 -0.97 1.08
C ASP A 41 -14.39 -0.45 1.91
N ILE A 42 -14.39 0.83 2.28
CA ILE A 42 -13.32 1.48 3.04
C ILE A 42 -13.86 1.96 4.37
N GLU A 43 -13.26 1.46 5.46
CA GLU A 43 -13.54 1.97 6.80
C GLU A 43 -13.16 3.45 6.92
N PRO A 44 -14.02 4.32 7.50
CA PRO A 44 -13.78 5.75 7.58
C PRO A 44 -12.43 6.15 8.19
N LEU A 45 -11.98 5.43 9.23
CA LEU A 45 -10.70 5.69 9.89
C LEU A 45 -9.51 5.46 8.94
N ASN A 46 -9.55 4.40 8.13
CA ASN A 46 -8.51 4.11 7.14
C ASN A 46 -8.42 5.23 6.09
N PHE A 47 -9.58 5.74 5.63
CA PHE A 47 -9.60 6.88 4.73
C PHE A 47 -9.12 8.17 5.40
N GLN A 48 -9.47 8.42 6.66
CA GLN A 48 -9.02 9.59 7.40
C GLN A 48 -7.49 9.62 7.53
N ILE A 49 -6.87 8.51 7.89
CA ILE A 49 -5.41 8.39 8.00
C ILE A 49 -4.75 8.53 6.63
N TYR A 50 -5.32 7.91 5.59
CA TYR A 50 -4.86 8.10 4.21
C TYR A 50 -4.94 9.56 3.76
N ALA A 51 -6.04 10.26 4.05
CA ALA A 51 -6.20 11.67 3.71
C ALA A 51 -5.15 12.52 4.42
N ASN A 52 -4.92 12.30 5.72
CA ASN A 52 -3.85 12.96 6.47
C ASN A 52 -2.47 12.70 5.85
N LEU A 53 -2.19 11.46 5.41
CA LEU A 53 -0.97 11.12 4.69
C LEU A 53 -0.84 11.90 3.39
N VAL A 54 -1.92 12.03 2.61
CA VAL A 54 -1.92 12.80 1.36
C VAL A 54 -1.57 14.27 1.61
N TYR A 55 -2.09 14.88 2.68
CA TYR A 55 -1.81 16.27 3.03
C TYR A 55 -0.41 16.50 3.55
N THR A 56 0.11 15.59 4.36
CA THR A 56 1.34 15.80 5.13
C THR A 56 2.56 15.10 4.55
N ASN A 57 2.37 14.12 3.67
CA ASN A 57 3.38 13.11 3.29
C ASN A 57 3.93 12.30 4.47
N LEU A 58 3.20 12.27 5.59
CA LEU A 58 3.59 11.56 6.80
C LEU A 58 2.48 10.60 7.19
N ILE A 59 2.87 9.39 7.58
CA ILE A 59 1.95 8.44 8.18
C ILE A 59 2.03 8.60 9.70
N ALA A 60 0.99 9.19 10.28
CA ALA A 60 0.85 9.35 11.71
C ALA A 60 0.17 8.11 12.27
N ILE A 61 0.97 7.08 12.57
CA ILE A 61 0.48 5.93 13.33
C ILE A 61 1.20 5.97 14.66
N ASP A 62 0.45 6.29 15.71
CA ASP A 62 0.98 6.34 17.06
C ASP A 62 1.50 4.96 17.45
N GLN A 63 2.64 4.92 18.13
CA GLN A 63 3.41 3.70 18.30
C GLN A 63 2.87 2.79 19.40
N GLU A 64 2.00 3.31 20.25
CA GLU A 64 1.55 2.69 21.51
C GLU A 64 0.07 2.31 21.51
N ASP A 65 -0.68 2.70 20.50
CA ASP A 65 -2.12 2.46 20.44
C ASP A 65 -2.41 1.21 19.57
N GLU A 66 -2.77 0.12 20.24
CA GLU A 66 -3.12 -1.16 19.59
C GLU A 66 -4.29 -1.00 18.61
N GLU A 67 -5.18 -0.03 18.82
CA GLU A 67 -6.31 0.28 17.92
C GLU A 67 -5.82 0.72 16.53
N TYR A 68 -4.65 1.35 16.44
CA TYR A 68 -4.06 1.78 15.17
C TYR A 68 -3.21 0.71 14.49
N LEU A 69 -2.90 -0.42 15.15
CA LEU A 69 -2.16 -1.50 14.49
C LEU A 69 -2.99 -2.13 13.36
N ASP A 70 -4.29 -2.27 13.58
CA ASP A 70 -5.23 -2.79 12.58
C ASP A 70 -5.42 -1.81 11.40
N THR A 71 -5.10 -0.53 11.56
CA THR A 71 -5.22 0.47 10.48
C THR A 71 -4.08 0.44 9.46
N TRP A 72 -2.95 -0.21 9.75
CA TRP A 72 -1.81 -0.23 8.82
C TRP A 72 -2.21 -0.88 7.49
N ALA A 73 -2.70 -2.11 7.52
CA ALA A 73 -3.08 -2.80 6.29
C ALA A 73 -4.19 -2.03 5.55
N GLY A 74 -5.18 -1.53 6.29
CA GLY A 74 -6.26 -0.72 5.75
C GLY A 74 -5.78 0.51 4.99
N VAL A 75 -4.88 1.32 5.56
CA VAL A 75 -4.32 2.50 4.88
C VAL A 75 -3.58 2.13 3.59
N PHE A 76 -2.84 1.03 3.60
CA PHE A 76 -2.19 0.53 2.38
C PHE A 76 -3.20 0.08 1.33
N VAL A 77 -4.26 -0.62 1.73
CA VAL A 77 -5.35 -1.05 0.85
C VAL A 77 -6.08 0.15 0.26
N VAL A 78 -6.33 1.20 1.04
CA VAL A 78 -6.88 2.48 0.53
C VAL A 78 -5.95 3.07 -0.54
N ALA A 79 -4.64 3.15 -0.26
CA ALA A 79 -3.67 3.68 -1.23
C ALA A 79 -3.59 2.83 -2.51
N GLU A 80 -3.67 1.50 -2.40
CA GLU A 80 -3.76 0.59 -3.55
C GLU A 80 -5.04 0.83 -4.36
N ARG A 81 -6.18 0.91 -3.68
CA ARG A 81 -7.51 1.12 -4.30
C ARG A 81 -7.58 2.44 -5.05
N LEU A 82 -7.04 3.49 -4.44
CA LEU A 82 -6.97 4.83 -5.01
C LEU A 82 -5.80 5.01 -5.98
N GLN A 83 -4.97 3.98 -6.19
CA GLN A 83 -3.82 4.01 -7.10
C GLN A 83 -2.86 5.18 -6.79
N ASP A 84 -2.63 5.45 -5.50
CA ASP A 84 -1.63 6.43 -5.03
C ASP A 84 -0.29 5.72 -4.79
N VAL A 85 0.57 5.74 -5.81
CA VAL A 85 1.91 5.13 -5.78
C VAL A 85 2.78 5.77 -4.69
N GLN A 86 2.69 7.08 -4.50
CA GLN A 86 3.50 7.79 -3.51
C GLN A 86 3.10 7.41 -2.09
N ALA A 87 1.79 7.26 -1.81
CA ALA A 87 1.32 6.79 -0.52
C ALA A 87 1.78 5.37 -0.22
N LYS A 88 1.74 4.47 -1.21
CA LYS A 88 2.29 3.11 -1.08
C LYS A 88 3.79 3.09 -0.77
N ILE A 89 4.58 3.97 -1.41
CA ILE A 89 6.01 4.11 -1.12
C ILE A 89 6.25 4.57 0.32
N ILE A 90 5.56 5.63 0.76
CA ILE A 90 5.66 6.15 2.14
C ILE A 90 5.29 5.06 3.13
N PHE A 91 4.21 4.32 2.85
CA PHE A 91 3.74 3.22 3.67
C PHE A 91 4.79 2.12 3.80
N VAL A 92 5.31 1.58 2.68
CA VAL A 92 6.31 0.50 2.69
C VAL A 92 7.56 0.92 3.46
N ALA A 93 7.98 2.19 3.33
CA ALA A 93 9.11 2.73 4.09
C ALA A 93 8.86 2.74 5.61
N ALA A 94 7.67 3.18 6.03
CA ALA A 94 7.29 3.23 7.44
C ALA A 94 7.09 1.82 8.01
N PHE A 95 6.44 0.94 7.24
CA PHE A 95 6.21 -0.45 7.59
C PHE A 95 7.54 -1.21 7.82
N HIS A 96 8.54 -1.01 6.95
CA HIS A 96 9.88 -1.60 7.13
C HIS A 96 10.56 -1.18 8.44
N LYS A 97 10.34 0.06 8.89
CA LYS A 97 10.90 0.56 10.15
C LYS A 97 10.16 -0.01 11.38
N LYS A 98 8.85 -0.24 11.26
CA LYS A 98 7.99 -0.69 12.37
C LYS A 98 8.02 -2.20 12.56
N PHE A 99 7.91 -2.97 11.49
CA PHE A 99 7.65 -4.40 11.56
C PHE A 99 8.88 -5.24 11.26
N THR A 100 9.15 -6.18 12.16
CA THR A 100 10.12 -7.26 11.89
C THR A 100 9.50 -8.35 11.02
N VAL A 101 8.26 -8.72 11.35
CA VAL A 101 7.25 -9.40 10.53
C VAL A 101 5.88 -8.83 10.98
N PRO A 102 4.90 -8.67 10.08
CA PRO A 102 3.52 -8.41 10.50
C PRO A 102 2.90 -9.62 11.21
N ASP A 103 1.74 -9.42 11.84
CA ASP A 103 0.88 -10.52 12.31
C ASP A 103 -0.08 -11.00 11.19
N SER A 104 -0.82 -12.07 11.48
CA SER A 104 -1.78 -12.71 10.58
C SER A 104 -2.85 -11.76 10.07
N ARG A 105 -3.36 -10.85 10.92
CA ARG A 105 -4.40 -9.88 10.57
C ARG A 105 -3.92 -8.91 9.49
N ILE A 106 -2.76 -8.29 9.71
CA ILE A 106 -2.15 -7.37 8.73
C ILE A 106 -1.85 -8.11 7.42
N VAL A 107 -1.34 -9.34 7.50
CA VAL A 107 -1.06 -10.16 6.31
C VAL A 107 -2.34 -10.42 5.52
N THR A 108 -3.39 -10.86 6.20
CA THR A 108 -4.65 -11.24 5.56
C THR A 108 -5.34 -10.05 4.93
N GLU A 109 -5.42 -8.92 5.63
CA GLU A 109 -6.04 -7.71 5.07
C GLU A 109 -5.30 -7.21 3.82
N VAL A 110 -3.96 -7.23 3.81
CA VAL A 110 -3.19 -6.89 2.59
C VAL A 110 -3.45 -7.90 1.47
N TYR A 111 -3.58 -9.19 1.77
CA TYR A 111 -3.86 -10.21 0.75
C TYR A 111 -5.32 -10.21 0.26
N GLU A 112 -6.26 -9.70 1.03
CA GLU A 112 -7.65 -9.53 0.59
C GLU A 112 -7.83 -8.23 -0.19
N GLY A 113 -7.15 -7.16 0.21
CA GLY A 113 -7.31 -5.82 -0.37
C GLY A 113 -6.41 -5.49 -1.57
N THR A 114 -5.60 -6.42 -2.06
CA THR A 114 -4.68 -6.18 -3.20
C THR A 114 -4.84 -7.24 -4.29
N VAL A 115 -4.07 -7.18 -5.37
CA VAL A 115 -4.05 -8.23 -6.41
C VAL A 115 -2.80 -9.12 -6.36
N LYS A 116 -2.85 -10.29 -7.01
CA LYS A 116 -1.67 -11.15 -7.19
C LYS A 116 -0.55 -10.38 -7.91
N GLY A 117 0.67 -10.51 -7.39
CA GLY A 117 1.84 -9.77 -7.91
C GLY A 117 2.11 -8.42 -7.24
N ASN A 118 1.23 -7.95 -6.34
CA ASN A 118 1.49 -6.76 -5.54
C ASN A 118 2.81 -6.91 -4.75
N LYS A 119 3.67 -5.87 -4.80
CA LYS A 119 5.01 -5.93 -4.20
C LYS A 119 5.00 -6.06 -2.69
N MET A 120 3.97 -5.55 -2.01
CA MET A 120 3.81 -5.67 -0.55
C MET A 120 3.58 -7.12 -0.13
N ARG A 121 2.78 -7.89 -0.89
CA ARG A 121 2.60 -9.34 -0.63
C ARG A 121 3.92 -10.09 -0.69
N ARG A 122 4.73 -9.80 -1.72
CA ARG A 122 6.08 -10.38 -1.88
C ARG A 122 6.97 -9.97 -0.72
N TYR A 123 6.94 -8.70 -0.34
CA TYR A 123 7.72 -8.17 0.77
C TYR A 123 7.42 -8.88 2.08
N MET A 124 6.14 -9.08 2.41
CA MET A 124 5.72 -9.84 3.60
C MET A 124 6.27 -11.27 3.58
N VAL A 125 6.17 -11.98 2.46
CA VAL A 125 6.75 -13.34 2.34
C VAL A 125 8.26 -13.33 2.58
N ASP A 126 8.96 -12.36 2.00
CA ASP A 126 10.41 -12.24 2.16
C ASP A 126 10.81 -11.86 3.60
N LEU A 127 10.01 -11.06 4.32
CA LEU A 127 10.20 -10.75 5.74
C LEU A 127 10.15 -12.02 6.61
N TYR A 128 9.19 -12.91 6.37
CA TYR A 128 9.09 -14.19 7.08
C TYR A 128 10.23 -15.14 6.69
N CYS A 129 10.57 -15.23 5.40
CA CYS A 129 11.68 -16.06 4.91
C CYS A 129 13.06 -15.63 5.42
N ALA A 130 13.22 -14.36 5.78
CA ALA A 130 14.45 -13.84 6.37
C ALA A 130 14.66 -14.30 7.82
N LYS A 131 13.64 -14.87 8.48
CA LYS A 131 13.75 -15.33 9.88
C LYS A 131 14.36 -16.72 9.96
N SER A 132 15.03 -17.00 11.08
CA SER A 132 15.47 -18.35 11.38
C SER A 132 14.26 -19.26 11.64
N PRO A 133 14.34 -20.57 11.38
CA PRO A 133 13.24 -21.49 11.64
C PRO A 133 12.72 -21.42 13.09
N LYS A 134 13.62 -21.19 14.06
CA LYS A 134 13.25 -21.00 15.47
C LYS A 134 12.39 -19.75 15.69
N ARG A 135 12.76 -18.62 15.08
CA ARG A 135 11.98 -17.38 15.19
C ARG A 135 10.66 -17.47 14.43
N LEU A 136 10.69 -18.04 13.23
CA LEU A 136 9.51 -18.27 12.42
C LEU A 136 8.47 -19.13 13.17
N LYS A 137 8.93 -20.21 13.81
CA LYS A 137 8.10 -21.05 14.66
C LYS A 137 7.48 -20.25 15.81
N ALA A 138 8.27 -19.44 16.53
CA ALA A 138 7.76 -18.62 17.61
C ALA A 138 6.65 -17.66 17.14
N TYR A 139 6.82 -17.00 16.00
CA TYR A 139 5.78 -16.12 15.44
C TYR A 139 4.47 -16.86 15.15
N PHE A 140 4.53 -18.07 14.58
CA PHE A 140 3.32 -18.87 14.34
C PHE A 140 2.70 -19.49 15.60
N GLU A 141 3.44 -19.57 16.70
CA GLU A 141 2.92 -20.04 18.00
C GLU A 141 2.34 -18.89 18.83
N GLU A 142 2.84 -17.68 18.65
CA GLU A 142 2.35 -16.44 19.31
C GLU A 142 1.12 -15.85 18.61
N ASP A 143 1.00 -16.07 17.30
CA ASP A 143 -0.09 -15.61 16.46
C ASP A 143 -1.13 -16.73 16.24
N ASP A 144 -2.34 -16.37 15.85
CA ASP A 144 -3.38 -17.36 15.52
C ASP A 144 -3.18 -17.86 14.07
N PRO A 145 -2.77 -19.13 13.88
CA PRO A 145 -2.46 -19.66 12.56
C PRO A 145 -3.69 -19.72 11.63
N ASP A 146 -4.91 -19.76 12.17
CA ASP A 146 -6.14 -19.88 11.40
C ASP A 146 -6.52 -18.56 10.70
N TYR A 147 -5.92 -17.43 11.12
CA TYR A 147 -6.13 -16.13 10.48
C TYR A 147 -5.26 -15.89 9.26
N TYR A 148 -4.23 -16.71 9.01
CA TYR A 148 -3.37 -16.53 7.83
C TYR A 148 -4.11 -16.92 6.54
N CYS A 149 -4.19 -15.98 5.59
CA CYS A 149 -4.76 -16.30 4.29
C CYS A 149 -3.97 -17.41 3.57
N HIS A 150 -4.70 -18.31 2.90
CA HIS A 150 -4.12 -19.45 2.19
C HIS A 150 -3.09 -19.06 1.12
N ASP A 151 -3.35 -17.95 0.41
CA ASP A 151 -2.43 -17.44 -0.64
C ASP A 151 -1.07 -17.04 -0.05
N PHE A 152 -1.04 -16.48 1.16
CA PHE A 152 0.21 -16.15 1.86
C PHE A 152 0.96 -17.41 2.27
N LEU A 153 0.29 -18.37 2.94
CA LEU A 153 0.93 -19.60 3.38
C LEU A 153 1.50 -20.39 2.20
N PHE A 154 0.75 -20.43 1.09
CA PHE A 154 1.22 -21.04 -0.15
C PHE A 154 2.45 -20.32 -0.72
N GLY A 155 2.42 -18.99 -0.75
CA GLY A 155 3.57 -18.16 -1.14
C GLY A 155 4.80 -18.41 -0.27
N LEU A 156 4.61 -18.54 1.04
CA LEU A 156 5.68 -18.81 1.99
C LEU A 156 6.32 -20.19 1.78
N ILE A 157 5.50 -21.24 1.55
CA ILE A 157 5.99 -22.60 1.25
C ILE A 157 6.79 -22.62 -0.06
N LEU A 158 6.29 -21.97 -1.10
CA LEU A 158 7.00 -21.86 -2.38
C LEU A 158 8.32 -21.10 -2.21
N ALA A 159 8.30 -20.00 -1.46
CA ALA A 159 9.47 -19.19 -1.21
C ALA A 159 10.55 -19.95 -0.42
N ALA A 160 10.16 -20.71 0.61
CA ALA A 160 11.08 -21.51 1.41
C ALA A 160 11.80 -22.60 0.61
N ARG A 161 11.16 -23.10 -0.46
CA ARG A 161 11.71 -24.14 -1.36
C ARG A 161 12.52 -23.56 -2.52
N SER A 162 12.44 -22.26 -2.78
CA SER A 162 13.06 -21.64 -3.94
C SER A 162 14.57 -21.43 -3.76
N PRO A 163 15.43 -21.98 -4.64
CA PRO A 163 16.87 -21.72 -4.63
C PRO A 163 17.20 -20.24 -4.86
N VAL A 164 16.32 -19.52 -5.58
CA VAL A 164 16.44 -18.08 -5.81
C VAL A 164 16.26 -17.33 -4.49
N ASN A 165 15.32 -17.75 -3.65
CA ASN A 165 15.07 -17.10 -2.36
C ASN A 165 16.13 -17.43 -1.32
N ALA A 166 16.74 -18.63 -1.39
CA ALA A 166 17.93 -18.94 -0.59
C ALA A 166 19.08 -17.94 -0.82
N LYS A 167 19.23 -17.42 -2.05
CA LYS A 167 20.19 -16.36 -2.41
C LYS A 167 19.71 -14.94 -2.03
N ARG A 168 18.41 -14.73 -1.90
CA ARG A 168 17.78 -13.42 -1.59
C ARG A 168 17.58 -13.14 -0.11
N LYS A 169 17.88 -14.07 0.80
CA LYS A 169 17.72 -13.85 2.26
C LYS A 169 18.35 -12.54 2.79
N TRP A 170 19.37 -12.02 2.10
CA TRP A 170 20.07 -10.78 2.43
C TRP A 170 19.40 -9.50 1.89
N LYS A 171 18.49 -9.62 0.91
CA LYS A 171 17.91 -8.49 0.18
C LYS A 171 16.69 -7.86 0.86
N VAL A 172 16.13 -8.47 1.90
CA VAL A 172 14.99 -7.86 2.63
C VAL A 172 15.35 -6.50 3.24
N HIS A 173 16.65 -6.22 3.41
CA HIS A 173 17.16 -4.94 3.86
C HIS A 173 17.12 -3.84 2.79
N ASP A 174 16.98 -4.20 1.51
CA ASP A 174 16.79 -3.25 0.42
C ASP A 174 15.29 -3.05 0.16
N VAL A 175 14.67 -2.22 0.99
CA VAL A 175 13.24 -1.93 0.93
C VAL A 175 12.80 -1.36 -0.43
N GLN A 176 13.72 -0.72 -1.18
CA GLN A 176 13.43 -0.12 -2.48
C GLN A 176 12.99 -1.16 -3.52
N GLU A 177 13.43 -2.42 -3.39
CA GLU A 177 13.01 -3.50 -4.31
C GLU A 177 11.49 -3.74 -4.29
N TYR A 178 10.84 -3.41 -3.16
CA TYR A 178 9.42 -3.59 -2.91
C TYR A 178 8.60 -2.33 -3.12
N MET A 179 9.26 -1.19 -3.37
CA MET A 179 8.59 0.06 -3.70
C MET A 179 8.25 0.10 -5.19
N GLU A 180 7.10 0.69 -5.52
CA GLU A 180 6.74 0.99 -6.91
C GLU A 180 7.52 2.20 -7.41
N SER A 181 7.71 2.29 -8.73
CA SER A 181 8.34 3.45 -9.35
C SER A 181 7.29 4.51 -9.66
N ILE A 182 7.56 5.76 -9.29
CA ILE A 182 6.80 6.89 -9.81
C ILE A 182 7.30 7.11 -11.24
N GLU A 183 6.48 6.80 -12.24
CA GLU A 183 6.76 7.23 -13.60
C GLU A 183 6.82 8.75 -13.61
N GLN A 184 7.97 9.33 -13.94
CA GLN A 184 8.02 10.75 -14.23
C GLN A 184 7.20 10.98 -15.51
N PRO A 185 6.29 11.97 -15.54
CA PRO A 185 5.61 12.30 -16.78
C PRO A 185 6.67 12.57 -17.83
N ALA A 186 6.60 11.85 -18.95
CA ALA A 186 7.49 12.06 -20.07
C ALA A 186 7.54 13.56 -20.35
N GLN A 187 8.72 14.16 -20.25
CA GLN A 187 8.90 15.55 -20.63
C GLN A 187 8.40 15.66 -22.07
N LEU A 188 7.25 16.32 -22.28
CA LEU A 188 6.88 16.75 -23.62
C LEU A 188 8.03 17.65 -24.07
N SER A 189 8.86 17.13 -24.95
CA SER A 189 9.89 17.92 -25.61
C SER A 189 9.19 19.07 -26.29
N ASP A 190 9.46 20.27 -25.78
CA ASP A 190 9.06 21.55 -26.31
C ASP A 190 9.64 21.67 -27.73
N GLN A 191 8.88 21.22 -28.72
CA GLN A 191 9.10 21.56 -30.12
C GLN A 191 8.16 22.71 -30.49
N THR A 192 8.30 23.82 -29.79
CA THR A 192 7.87 25.11 -30.34
C THR A 192 8.95 25.52 -31.33
N GLN A 193 8.69 25.25 -32.62
CA GLN A 193 9.50 25.75 -33.72
C GLN A 193 9.54 27.29 -33.66
N GLU A 194 10.67 27.84 -33.26
CA GLU A 194 11.02 29.22 -33.60
C GLU A 194 11.24 29.30 -35.12
N HIS A 195 10.32 29.96 -35.83
CA HIS A 195 10.60 30.54 -37.12
C HIS A 195 10.78 32.05 -36.95
N PRO A 196 12.00 32.58 -37.23
CA PRO A 196 12.11 33.92 -37.75
C PRO A 196 13.02 33.99 -39.00
N GLY A 197 12.50 34.56 -40.08
CA GLY A 197 13.24 34.95 -41.30
C GLY A 197 13.22 33.85 -42.37
N GLN A 198 12.78 34.12 -43.61
CA GLN A 198 12.87 35.30 -44.45
C GLN A 198 11.65 35.42 -45.38
#